data_AF-A0A7R9T0X1-F1
#
_entry.id   AF-A0A7R9T0X1-F1
#
_cell.length_a   1.000
_cell.length_b   1.000
_cell.length_c   1.000
_cell.angle_alpha   90.00
_cell.angle_beta   90.00
_cell.angle_gamma   90.00
#
_symmetry.space_group_name_H-M   'P 1'
#
loop_
_entity.id
_entity.type
_entity.pdbx_description
1 polymer ?
#
loop_
_entity_poly.entity_id
_entity_poly.type
_entity_poly.pdbx_seq_one_letter_code
_entity_poly.pdbx_strand_id
1 'polypeptide(L)'
;GERVEHDGDVLVCGDVERDGAVRATRGDVTVWGSLLGEVEACEPDACVRAIDMRPAALRVGGARWRLSTAKDATGRPAVARAAADGVDVVICDENVGGDCSTSTSVRRSSLLTGAYIGAVGLALLVAPAATFSILFNAADITSAWIRVFGVLCVTFGAYYVGTPLYELRGFGAESFYRSTVLGRAFVFASLCVLAAFERRARVGLIALGVINALSASVMHRALERGRDRE
;
A
#
# COMPACT_ATOMS: atom_id res chain seq x y z
N GLY A 1 33.05 -23.00 4.80
CA GLY A 1 31.90 -23.72 5.33
C GLY A 1 30.91 -24.08 4.28
N GLU A 2 29.68 -24.28 4.73
CA GLU A 2 28.53 -24.78 3.99
C GLU A 2 27.97 -23.73 3.02
N ARG A 3 27.43 -24.20 1.89
CA ARG A 3 26.82 -23.34 0.87
C ARG A 3 25.43 -23.83 0.54
N VAL A 4 24.45 -22.94 0.66
CA VAL A 4 23.05 -23.21 0.32
C VAL A 4 22.70 -22.37 -0.89
N GLU A 5 22.31 -23.03 -1.98
CA GLU A 5 21.87 -22.37 -3.21
C GLU A 5 20.47 -22.87 -3.56
N HIS A 6 19.57 -21.94 -3.86
CA HIS A 6 18.19 -22.25 -4.19
C HIS A 6 17.62 -21.27 -5.22
N ASP A 7 16.71 -21.75 -6.06
CA ASP A 7 16.13 -20.93 -7.12
C ASP A 7 15.03 -20.00 -6.63
N GLY A 8 14.34 -20.35 -5.55
CA GLY A 8 13.29 -19.52 -4.93
C GLY A 8 13.71 -18.91 -3.59
N ASP A 9 12.74 -18.64 -2.73
CA ASP A 9 12.99 -18.08 -1.41
C ASP A 9 13.77 -19.06 -0.51
N VAL A 10 14.62 -18.51 0.36
CA VAL A 10 15.39 -19.27 1.34
C VAL A 10 15.07 -18.77 2.74
N LEU A 11 14.59 -19.68 3.61
CA LEU A 11 14.44 -19.45 5.04
C LEU A 11 15.49 -20.26 5.79
N VAL A 12 16.39 -19.56 6.49
CA VAL A 12 17.36 -20.16 7.40
C VAL A 12 16.82 -20.03 8.82
N CYS A 13 16.45 -21.14 9.44
CA CYS A 13 16.04 -21.20 10.85
C CYS A 13 17.28 -21.41 11.73
N GLY A 14 18.12 -20.38 11.85
CA GLY A 14 19.39 -20.44 12.57
C GLY A 14 20.36 -19.37 12.08
N ASP A 15 21.63 -19.53 12.42
CA ASP A 15 22.68 -18.59 12.08
C ASP A 15 23.36 -18.94 10.75
N VAL A 16 23.80 -17.91 10.03
CA VAL A 16 24.71 -18.05 8.88
C VAL A 16 26.10 -17.64 9.35
N GLU A 17 26.94 -18.61 9.65
CA GLU A 17 28.28 -18.40 10.17
C GLU A 17 29.23 -17.72 9.16
N ARG A 18 30.34 -17.15 9.64
CA ARG A 18 31.27 -16.35 8.82
C ARG A 18 31.83 -17.07 7.59
N ASP A 19 31.89 -18.38 7.61
CA ASP A 19 32.38 -19.23 6.53
C ASP A 19 31.25 -19.89 5.71
N GLY A 20 29.99 -19.60 6.06
CA GLY A 20 28.80 -20.02 5.35
C GLY A 20 28.37 -19.02 4.27
N ALA A 21 27.71 -19.53 3.23
CA ALA A 21 27.13 -18.68 2.19
C ALA A 21 25.73 -19.15 1.76
N VAL A 22 24.84 -18.20 1.53
CA VAL A 22 23.47 -18.45 1.05
C VAL A 22 23.22 -17.67 -0.24
N ARG A 23 22.68 -18.34 -1.25
CA ARG A 23 22.34 -17.73 -2.53
C ARG A 23 20.91 -18.07 -2.94
N ALA A 24 20.14 -17.03 -3.25
CA ALA A 24 18.80 -17.14 -3.84
C ALA A 24 18.79 -16.53 -5.25
N THR A 25 18.47 -17.35 -6.26
CA THR A 25 18.51 -16.92 -7.67
C THR A 25 17.31 -16.06 -8.04
N ARG A 26 16.10 -16.41 -7.60
CA ARG A 26 14.84 -15.70 -7.93
C ARG A 26 13.96 -15.40 -6.72
N GLY A 27 14.54 -15.30 -5.53
CA GLY A 27 13.79 -15.15 -4.28
C GLY A 27 14.50 -14.35 -3.21
N ASP A 28 13.78 -14.17 -2.11
CA ASP A 28 14.24 -13.50 -0.91
C ASP A 28 15.08 -14.45 -0.03
N VAL A 29 15.93 -13.87 0.81
CA VAL A 29 16.64 -14.61 1.87
C VAL A 29 16.19 -14.09 3.23
N THR A 30 15.70 -14.98 4.08
CA THR A 30 15.33 -14.66 5.46
C THR A 30 16.14 -15.52 6.42
N VAL A 31 16.92 -14.88 7.27
CA VAL A 31 17.72 -15.51 8.33
C VAL A 31 17.04 -15.24 9.66
N TRP A 32 16.42 -16.27 10.23
CA TRP A 32 15.88 -16.24 11.58
C TRP A 32 17.01 -16.48 12.60
N GLY A 33 17.96 -15.55 12.63
CA GLY A 33 19.18 -15.64 13.42
C GLY A 33 20.22 -14.59 13.01
N SER A 34 21.47 -14.89 13.29
CA SER A 34 22.65 -14.06 13.05
C SER A 34 23.21 -14.30 11.66
N LEU A 35 23.24 -13.26 10.85
CA LEU A 35 23.88 -13.28 9.55
C LEU A 35 25.32 -12.76 9.69
N LEU A 36 26.28 -13.67 9.82
CA LEU A 36 27.73 -13.38 9.92
C LEU A 36 28.50 -13.68 8.63
N GLY A 37 27.96 -14.59 7.81
CA GLY A 37 28.55 -15.04 6.54
C GLY A 37 28.16 -14.20 5.33
N GLU A 38 28.10 -14.86 4.17
CA GLU A 38 27.80 -14.24 2.88
C GLU A 38 26.37 -14.52 2.42
N VAL A 39 25.67 -13.50 1.93
CA VAL A 39 24.33 -13.67 1.32
C VAL A 39 24.24 -12.94 -0.01
N GLU A 40 23.68 -13.63 -1.01
CA GLU A 40 23.38 -13.07 -2.33
C GLU A 40 21.93 -13.36 -2.74
N ALA A 41 21.15 -12.31 -2.91
CA ALA A 41 19.85 -12.34 -3.58
C ALA A 41 20.00 -11.71 -4.97
N CYS A 42 19.80 -12.51 -6.03
CA CYS A 42 20.16 -12.07 -7.39
C CYS A 42 19.12 -11.13 -8.04
N GLU A 43 17.85 -11.19 -7.64
CA GLU A 43 16.79 -10.36 -8.22
C GLU A 43 16.89 -8.90 -7.75
N PRO A 44 16.67 -7.91 -8.63
CA PRO A 44 16.70 -6.49 -8.28
C PRO A 44 15.71 -6.08 -7.18
N ASP A 45 14.53 -6.71 -7.16
CA ASP A 45 13.47 -6.42 -6.20
C ASP A 45 13.51 -7.32 -4.95
N ALA A 46 14.50 -8.21 -4.83
CA ALA A 46 14.62 -9.12 -3.70
C ALA A 46 15.05 -8.40 -2.41
N CYS A 47 14.77 -9.06 -1.28
CA CYS A 47 15.11 -8.59 0.04
C CYS A 47 15.92 -9.64 0.81
N VAL A 48 16.86 -9.15 1.63
CA VAL A 48 17.55 -9.98 2.63
C VAL A 48 17.13 -9.50 4.03
N ARG A 49 16.66 -10.42 4.87
CA ARG A 49 16.18 -10.14 6.23
C ARG A 49 16.99 -10.95 7.23
N ALA A 50 17.39 -10.32 8.33
CA ALA A 50 18.06 -11.01 9.43
C ALA A 50 17.61 -10.45 10.78
N ILE A 51 17.57 -11.28 11.82
CA ILE A 51 17.36 -10.83 13.21
C ILE A 51 18.62 -10.11 13.72
N ASP A 52 19.79 -10.53 13.25
CA ASP A 52 21.04 -9.86 13.54
C ASP A 52 21.87 -9.71 12.25
N MET A 53 21.89 -8.49 11.72
CA MET A 53 22.48 -8.16 10.42
C MET A 53 23.97 -7.78 10.55
N ARG A 54 24.90 -8.75 10.47
CA ARG A 54 26.37 -8.51 10.48
C ARG A 54 27.10 -9.26 9.36
N PRO A 55 26.64 -9.17 8.10
CA PRO A 55 27.17 -9.99 7.01
C PRO A 55 28.66 -9.71 6.77
N ALA A 56 29.43 -10.75 6.45
CA ALA A 56 30.76 -10.60 5.88
C ALA A 56 30.69 -10.01 4.46
N ALA A 57 29.69 -10.44 3.68
CA ALA A 57 29.35 -9.87 2.40
C ALA A 57 27.84 -9.97 2.14
N LEU A 58 27.26 -8.94 1.54
CA LEU A 58 25.84 -8.89 1.21
C LEU A 58 25.65 -8.30 -0.19
N ARG A 59 24.87 -8.99 -1.01
CA ARG A 59 24.51 -8.58 -2.37
C ARG A 59 23.02 -8.73 -2.62
N VAL A 60 22.41 -7.69 -3.19
CA VAL A 60 21.00 -7.69 -3.58
C VAL A 60 20.89 -7.06 -4.96
N GLY A 61 20.30 -7.76 -5.93
CA GLY A 61 20.12 -7.21 -7.28
C GLY A 61 21.42 -6.84 -8.00
N GLY A 62 22.53 -7.48 -7.63
CA GLY A 62 23.88 -7.13 -8.09
C GLY A 62 24.54 -5.95 -7.36
N ALA A 63 23.80 -5.17 -6.56
CA ALA A 63 24.35 -4.13 -5.71
C ALA A 63 25.09 -4.75 -4.52
N ARG A 64 26.25 -4.19 -4.18
CA ARG A 64 27.11 -4.69 -3.10
C ARG A 64 27.00 -3.79 -1.88
N TRP A 65 26.84 -4.42 -0.72
CA TRP A 65 26.87 -3.72 0.56
C TRP A 65 28.23 -3.06 0.83
N ARG A 66 28.19 -1.82 1.33
CA ARG A 66 29.37 -1.05 1.73
C ARG A 66 29.28 -0.72 3.22
N LEU A 67 30.35 -1.02 3.96
CA LEU A 67 30.43 -0.90 5.42
C LEU A 67 30.15 0.53 5.94
N SER A 68 30.39 1.56 5.12
CA SER A 68 30.26 2.97 5.50
C SER A 68 28.81 3.42 5.76
N THR A 69 27.83 2.75 5.16
CA THR A 69 26.40 3.11 5.28
C THR A 69 25.71 2.36 6.44
N ALA A 70 26.43 1.48 7.14
CA ALA A 70 25.82 0.39 7.90
C ALA A 70 26.19 0.33 9.38
N LYS A 71 26.88 1.36 9.90
CA LYS A 71 27.31 1.38 11.32
C LYS A 71 26.12 1.30 12.30
N ASP A 72 24.93 1.70 11.83
CA ASP A 72 23.73 1.78 12.66
C ASP A 72 22.90 0.48 12.67
N ALA A 73 23.03 -0.39 11.64
CA ALA A 73 22.20 -1.58 11.49
C ALA A 73 22.84 -2.89 12.00
N THR A 74 24.15 -2.87 12.28
CA THR A 74 24.85 -4.05 12.78
C THR A 74 24.36 -4.45 14.18
N GLY A 75 24.03 -5.74 14.38
CA GLY A 75 23.56 -6.21 15.68
C GLY A 75 22.05 -6.10 15.90
N ARG A 76 21.29 -5.67 14.89
CA ARG A 76 19.84 -5.42 15.00
C ARG A 76 19.06 -6.15 13.89
N PRO A 77 17.76 -6.38 14.11
CA PRO A 77 16.87 -6.84 13.05
C PRO A 77 16.84 -5.81 11.91
N ALA A 78 17.03 -6.26 10.67
CA ALA A 78 17.09 -5.35 9.53
C ALA A 78 16.65 -6.02 8.24
N VAL A 79 16.24 -5.19 7.28
CA VAL A 79 15.97 -5.57 5.89
C VAL A 79 16.91 -4.82 4.97
N ALA A 80 17.58 -5.56 4.09
CA ALA A 80 18.44 -5.01 3.07
C ALA A 80 17.79 -5.15 1.68
N ARG A 81 17.84 -4.07 0.89
CA ARG A 81 17.29 -3.97 -0.47
C ARG A 81 18.28 -3.30 -1.41
N ALA A 82 18.16 -3.57 -2.71
CA ALA A 82 18.93 -2.83 -3.71
C ALA A 82 18.47 -1.36 -3.79
N ALA A 83 19.42 -0.45 -3.88
CA ALA A 83 19.21 0.99 -4.09
C ALA A 83 20.14 1.51 -5.18
N ALA A 84 19.88 2.71 -5.70
CA ALA A 84 20.64 3.29 -6.81
C ALA A 84 22.16 3.37 -6.54
N ASP A 85 22.54 3.61 -5.29
CA ASP A 85 23.93 3.82 -4.86
C ASP A 85 24.54 2.61 -4.12
N GLY A 86 23.84 1.47 -4.05
CA GLY A 86 24.30 0.28 -3.34
C GLY A 86 23.18 -0.54 -2.70
N VAL A 87 23.41 -1.01 -1.48
CA VAL A 87 22.41 -1.72 -0.69
C VAL A 87 21.93 -0.78 0.41
N ASP A 88 20.63 -0.52 0.44
CA ASP A 88 19.97 0.22 1.53
C ASP A 88 19.57 -0.77 2.62
N VAL A 89 19.88 -0.44 3.87
CA VAL A 89 19.64 -1.30 5.04
C VAL A 89 18.76 -0.56 6.01
N VAL A 90 17.51 -1.00 6.11
CA VAL A 90 16.51 -0.43 7.01
C VAL A 90 16.47 -1.26 8.29
N ILE A 91 16.74 -0.62 9.43
CA ILE A 91 16.64 -1.25 10.75
C ILE A 91 15.18 -1.43 11.09
N CYS A 92 14.79 -2.65 11.43
CA CYS A 92 13.49 -2.93 12.01
C CYS A 92 13.57 -2.59 13.50
N ASP A 93 13.24 -1.34 13.86
CA ASP A 93 13.06 -0.99 15.26
C ASP A 93 11.79 -1.66 15.81
N GLU A 94 11.71 -1.94 17.12
CA GLU A 94 10.54 -2.58 17.75
C GLU A 94 9.25 -1.75 17.58
N ASN A 95 9.38 -0.47 17.20
CA ASN A 95 8.27 0.42 16.84
C ASN A 95 7.89 0.40 15.35
N VAL A 96 8.45 -0.52 14.56
CA VAL A 96 8.23 -0.59 13.11
C VAL A 96 7.14 -1.63 12.81
N GLY A 97 5.89 -1.22 13.03
CA GLY A 97 4.75 -1.66 12.24
C GLY A 97 4.76 -1.08 10.81
N GLY A 98 5.94 -0.84 10.22
CA GLY A 98 6.13 0.01 9.05
C GLY A 98 7.02 -0.60 7.96
N ASP A 99 6.58 -0.42 6.71
CA ASP A 99 7.38 -0.49 5.49
C ASP A 99 7.84 -1.85 4.95
N CYS A 100 6.86 -2.76 4.82
CA CYS A 100 6.66 -3.34 3.49
C CYS A 100 6.15 -2.21 2.57
N SER A 101 7.03 -1.28 2.17
CA SER A 101 6.68 -0.24 1.22
C SER A 101 6.11 -0.92 -0.03
N THR A 102 4.88 -0.54 -0.39
CA THR A 102 4.19 -1.14 -1.53
C THR A 102 5.07 -0.94 -2.76
N SER A 103 5.43 -2.04 -3.43
CA SER A 103 6.30 -2.02 -4.62
C SER A 103 5.86 -0.91 -5.58
N THR A 104 6.82 -0.24 -6.19
CA THR A 104 6.55 0.90 -7.10
C THR A 104 5.60 0.51 -8.24
N SER A 105 5.65 -0.74 -8.70
CA SER A 105 4.74 -1.30 -9.70
C SER A 105 3.30 -1.41 -9.18
N VAL A 106 3.11 -1.95 -7.97
CA VAL A 106 1.80 -2.08 -7.31
C VAL A 106 1.19 -0.70 -7.06
N ARG A 107 2.01 0.26 -6.61
CA ARG A 107 1.59 1.65 -6.41
C ARG A 107 1.10 2.30 -7.69
N ARG A 108 1.88 2.18 -8.78
CA ARG A 108 1.49 2.71 -10.11
C ARG A 108 0.22 2.04 -10.64
N SER A 109 0.09 0.73 -10.46
CA SER A 109 -1.10 -0.02 -10.85
C SER A 109 -2.34 0.45 -10.10
N SER A 110 -2.22 0.67 -8.78
CA SER A 110 -3.30 1.21 -7.95
C SER A 110 -3.71 2.62 -8.39
N LEU A 111 -2.73 3.50 -8.65
CA LEU A 111 -2.98 4.86 -9.13
C LEU A 111 -3.71 4.86 -10.48
N LEU A 112 -3.26 4.05 -11.44
CA LEU A 112 -3.91 3.94 -12.75
C LEU A 112 -5.34 3.42 -12.60
N THR A 113 -5.52 2.39 -11.76
CA THR A 113 -6.82 1.80 -11.48
C THR A 113 -7.79 2.82 -10.91
N GLY A 114 -7.38 3.53 -9.87
CA GLY A 114 -8.21 4.55 -9.26
C GLY A 114 -8.49 5.73 -10.20
N ALA A 115 -7.51 6.13 -11.03
CA ALA A 115 -7.68 7.22 -11.98
C ALA A 115 -8.76 6.93 -13.03
N TYR A 116 -8.75 5.75 -13.67
CA TYR A 116 -9.76 5.44 -14.67
C TYR A 116 -11.14 5.21 -14.04
N ILE A 117 -11.24 4.55 -12.88
CA ILE A 117 -12.51 4.35 -12.17
C ILE A 117 -13.10 5.72 -11.77
N GLY A 118 -12.26 6.62 -11.26
CA GLY A 118 -12.65 7.97 -10.91
C GLY A 118 -13.12 8.78 -12.12
N ALA A 119 -12.41 8.71 -13.24
CA ALA A 119 -12.79 9.39 -14.48
C ALA A 119 -14.14 8.91 -15.02
N VAL A 120 -14.37 7.59 -15.04
CA VAL A 120 -15.68 7.01 -15.41
C VAL A 120 -16.77 7.45 -14.45
N GLY A 121 -16.49 7.48 -13.14
CA GLY A 121 -17.42 7.98 -12.12
C GLY A 121 -17.81 9.44 -12.35
N LEU A 122 -16.85 10.32 -12.65
CA LEU A 122 -17.12 11.71 -12.98
C LEU A 122 -17.95 11.84 -14.26
N ALA A 123 -17.66 11.05 -15.29
CA ALA A 123 -18.45 11.01 -16.53
C ALA A 123 -19.92 10.59 -16.25
N LEU A 124 -20.14 9.61 -15.38
CA LEU A 124 -21.48 9.20 -14.93
C LEU A 124 -22.22 10.29 -14.14
N LEU A 125 -21.50 11.15 -13.41
CA LEU A 125 -22.11 12.27 -12.70
C LEU A 125 -22.57 13.37 -13.68
N VAL A 126 -21.73 13.72 -14.65
CA VAL A 126 -21.98 14.80 -15.62
C VAL A 126 -22.96 14.37 -16.71
N ALA A 127 -22.73 13.21 -17.33
CA ALA A 127 -23.50 12.69 -18.46
C ALA A 127 -23.95 11.23 -18.19
N PRO A 128 -24.88 11.02 -17.24
CA PRO A 128 -25.26 9.68 -16.78
C PRO A 128 -25.77 8.78 -17.90
N ALA A 129 -26.75 9.25 -18.68
CA ALA A 129 -27.34 8.43 -19.74
C ALA A 129 -26.32 8.10 -20.84
N ALA A 130 -25.57 9.10 -21.33
CA ALA A 130 -24.60 8.87 -22.40
C ALA A 130 -23.48 7.90 -21.97
N THR A 131 -22.96 8.06 -20.75
CA THR A 131 -21.87 7.21 -20.24
C THR A 131 -22.36 5.81 -19.93
N PHE A 132 -23.53 5.67 -19.29
CA PHE A 132 -24.10 4.37 -18.95
C PHE A 132 -24.53 3.58 -20.20
N SER A 133 -25.02 4.28 -21.23
CA SER A 133 -25.41 3.72 -22.53
C SER A 133 -24.29 3.06 -23.33
N ILE A 134 -23.03 3.27 -22.94
CA ILE A 134 -21.88 2.59 -23.58
C ILE A 134 -21.94 1.07 -23.33
N LEU A 135 -22.42 0.66 -22.15
CA LEU A 135 -22.42 -0.75 -21.72
C LEU A 135 -23.82 -1.30 -21.44
N PHE A 136 -24.77 -0.46 -21.05
CA PHE A 136 -26.08 -0.88 -20.57
C PHE A 136 -27.19 -0.01 -21.15
N ASN A 137 -28.43 -0.50 -21.18
CA ASN A 137 -29.54 0.35 -21.59
C ASN A 137 -29.93 1.34 -20.47
N ALA A 138 -29.66 2.64 -20.68
CA ALA A 138 -29.99 3.67 -19.71
C ALA A 138 -31.50 3.90 -19.52
N ALA A 139 -32.36 3.37 -20.39
CA ALA A 139 -33.82 3.47 -20.20
C ALA A 139 -34.33 2.64 -19.01
N ASP A 140 -33.57 1.63 -18.57
CA ASP A 140 -33.97 0.70 -17.51
C ASP A 140 -33.72 1.27 -16.10
N ILE A 141 -32.93 2.35 -15.98
CA ILE A 141 -32.50 2.92 -14.69
C ILE A 141 -32.62 4.44 -14.72
N THR A 142 -33.12 5.04 -13.65
CA THR A 142 -33.21 6.51 -13.58
C THR A 142 -31.84 7.18 -13.52
N SER A 143 -31.71 8.36 -14.12
CA SER A 143 -30.47 9.16 -14.08
C SER A 143 -29.96 9.42 -12.66
N ALA A 144 -30.85 9.52 -11.67
CA ALA A 144 -30.52 9.64 -10.26
C ALA A 144 -29.67 8.46 -9.76
N TRP A 145 -30.10 7.24 -10.04
CA TRP A 145 -29.42 6.03 -9.60
C TRP A 145 -28.12 5.78 -10.38
N ILE A 146 -28.08 6.15 -11.66
CA ILE A 146 -26.83 6.16 -12.43
C ILE A 146 -25.80 7.12 -11.81
N ARG A 147 -26.24 8.29 -11.35
CA ARG A 147 -25.36 9.23 -10.64
C ARG A 147 -24.91 8.69 -9.28
N VAL A 148 -25.77 8.00 -8.54
CA VAL A 148 -25.37 7.31 -7.29
C VAL A 148 -24.26 6.28 -7.60
N PHE A 149 -24.39 5.51 -8.68
CA PHE A 149 -23.32 4.62 -9.13
C PHE A 149 -22.04 5.39 -9.49
N GLY A 150 -22.16 6.55 -10.15
CA GLY A 150 -21.05 7.47 -10.38
C GLY A 150 -20.35 7.93 -9.09
N VAL A 151 -21.11 8.28 -8.04
CA VAL A 151 -20.55 8.63 -6.71
C VAL A 151 -19.73 7.48 -6.14
N LEU A 152 -20.22 6.23 -6.24
CA LEU A 152 -19.49 5.05 -5.77
C LEU A 152 -18.19 4.84 -6.56
N CYS A 153 -18.23 4.97 -7.89
CA CYS A 153 -17.03 4.90 -8.73
C CYS A 153 -15.99 5.95 -8.33
N VAL A 154 -16.38 7.23 -8.18
CA VAL A 154 -15.46 8.28 -7.72
C VAL A 154 -14.89 7.96 -6.35
N THR A 155 -15.71 7.41 -5.44
CA THR A 155 -15.28 7.02 -4.09
C THR A 155 -14.25 5.88 -4.13
N PHE A 156 -14.49 4.85 -4.93
CA PHE A 156 -13.51 3.77 -5.14
C PHE A 156 -12.24 4.29 -5.79
N GLY A 157 -12.36 5.16 -6.80
CA GLY A 157 -11.22 5.85 -7.40
C GLY A 157 -10.38 6.60 -6.37
N ALA A 158 -11.05 7.34 -5.47
CA ALA A 158 -10.41 8.06 -4.38
C ALA A 158 -9.71 7.12 -3.38
N TYR A 159 -10.19 5.89 -3.16
CA TYR A 159 -9.53 4.89 -2.33
C TYR A 159 -8.24 4.38 -2.97
N TYR A 160 -8.31 4.01 -4.24
CA TYR A 160 -7.17 3.52 -5.01
C TYR A 160 -6.08 4.57 -5.25
N VAL A 161 -6.47 5.84 -5.38
CA VAL A 161 -5.53 6.96 -5.53
C VAL A 161 -5.06 7.48 -4.16
N GLY A 162 -5.97 7.63 -3.21
CA GLY A 162 -5.68 8.23 -1.92
C GLY A 162 -4.76 7.36 -1.06
N THR A 163 -4.96 6.05 -1.05
CA THR A 163 -4.13 5.11 -0.28
C THR A 163 -2.63 5.26 -0.59
N PRO A 164 -2.16 5.15 -1.85
CA PRO A 164 -0.75 5.33 -2.14
C PRO A 164 -0.26 6.78 -1.93
N LEU A 165 -1.13 7.80 -2.06
CA LEU A 165 -0.76 9.19 -1.77
C LEU A 165 -0.55 9.45 -0.27
N TYR A 166 -1.38 8.86 0.60
CA TYR A 166 -1.16 8.92 2.05
C TYR A 166 0.05 8.07 2.46
N GLU A 167 0.32 6.95 1.77
CA GLU A 167 1.52 6.15 2.01
C GLU A 167 2.78 6.98 1.72
N LEU A 168 2.80 7.71 0.60
CA LEU A 168 3.88 8.66 0.26
C LEU A 168 4.06 9.80 1.27
N ARG A 169 3.05 10.09 2.08
CA ARG A 169 3.11 11.10 3.15
C ARG A 169 3.55 10.53 4.49
N GLY A 170 3.91 9.25 4.54
CA GLY A 170 4.41 8.58 5.75
C GLY A 170 3.32 8.03 6.67
N PHE A 171 2.08 7.87 6.20
CA PHE A 171 0.99 7.32 7.02
C PHE A 171 0.94 5.79 7.07
N GLY A 172 1.81 5.09 6.34
CA GLY A 172 1.96 3.63 6.41
C GLY A 172 0.63 2.87 6.34
N ALA A 173 0.39 1.97 7.30
CA ALA A 173 -0.83 1.17 7.41
C ALA A 173 -2.11 2.02 7.57
N GLU A 174 -2.02 3.27 8.04
CA GLU A 174 -3.18 4.15 8.18
C GLU A 174 -3.69 4.74 6.86
N SER A 175 -2.89 4.64 5.80
CA SER A 175 -3.13 5.32 4.54
C SER A 175 -4.48 4.98 3.91
N PHE A 176 -4.88 3.70 3.97
CA PHE A 176 -6.18 3.25 3.51
C PHE A 176 -7.31 3.84 4.36
N TYR A 177 -7.21 3.77 5.68
CA TYR A 177 -8.23 4.30 6.58
C TYR A 177 -8.45 5.80 6.40
N ARG A 178 -7.36 6.57 6.27
CA ARG A 178 -7.42 8.01 5.98
C ARG A 178 -8.09 8.31 4.64
N SER A 179 -7.78 7.53 3.60
CA SER A 179 -8.46 7.62 2.32
C SER A 179 -9.97 7.31 2.43
N THR A 180 -10.35 6.31 3.24
CA THR A 180 -11.77 5.98 3.43
C THR A 180 -12.58 7.06 4.14
N VAL A 181 -11.96 7.83 5.04
CA VAL A 181 -12.62 8.97 5.70
C VAL A 181 -12.99 10.03 4.66
N LEU A 182 -12.03 10.41 3.80
CA LEU A 182 -12.25 11.41 2.76
C LEU A 182 -13.34 10.94 1.77
N GLY A 183 -13.27 9.70 1.30
CA GLY A 183 -14.28 9.21 0.35
C GLY A 183 -15.67 9.09 0.98
N ARG A 184 -15.80 8.74 2.26
CA ARG A 184 -17.12 8.74 2.93
C ARG A 184 -17.67 10.14 3.15
N ALA A 185 -16.83 11.13 3.42
CA ALA A 185 -17.23 12.54 3.45
C ALA A 185 -17.70 13.03 2.07
N PHE A 186 -17.00 12.62 0.99
CA PHE A 186 -17.41 12.87 -0.38
C PHE A 186 -18.78 12.22 -0.69
N VAL A 187 -18.98 10.94 -0.35
CA VAL A 187 -20.28 10.25 -0.51
C VAL A 187 -21.39 11.06 0.15
N PHE A 188 -21.23 11.47 1.41
CA PHE A 188 -22.22 12.28 2.10
C PHE A 188 -22.54 13.57 1.34
N ALA A 189 -21.51 14.33 0.95
CA ALA A 189 -21.70 15.58 0.22
C ALA A 189 -22.43 15.36 -1.12
N SER A 190 -22.01 14.36 -1.90
CA SER A 190 -22.63 14.05 -3.20
C SER A 190 -24.07 13.58 -3.06
N LEU A 191 -24.38 12.72 -2.08
CA LEU A 191 -25.75 12.25 -1.85
C LEU A 191 -26.66 13.38 -1.37
N CYS A 192 -26.17 14.32 -0.56
CA CYS A 192 -26.90 15.53 -0.19
C CYS A 192 -27.23 16.41 -1.42
N VAL A 193 -26.25 16.59 -2.31
CA VAL A 193 -26.47 17.31 -3.58
C VAL A 193 -27.52 16.61 -4.42
N LEU A 194 -27.43 15.29 -4.62
CA LEU A 194 -28.43 14.53 -5.37
C LEU A 194 -29.82 14.59 -4.73
N ALA A 195 -29.92 14.48 -3.41
CA ALA A 195 -31.18 14.55 -2.67
C ALA A 195 -31.88 15.92 -2.79
N ALA A 196 -31.12 16.99 -3.01
CA ALA A 196 -31.67 18.32 -3.25
C ALA A 196 -32.47 18.36 -4.56
N PHE A 197 -31.96 17.70 -5.61
CA PHE A 197 -32.59 17.66 -6.94
C PHE A 197 -33.60 16.51 -7.11
N GLU A 198 -33.43 15.39 -6.40
CA GLU A 198 -34.23 14.18 -6.59
C GLU A 198 -35.27 13.97 -5.48
N ARG A 199 -36.49 14.48 -5.70
CA ARG A 199 -37.58 14.44 -4.68
C ARG A 199 -37.97 13.01 -4.28
N ARG A 200 -37.97 12.06 -5.21
CA ARG A 200 -38.44 10.68 -4.97
C ARG A 200 -37.48 9.87 -4.09
N ALA A 201 -36.17 10.08 -4.24
CA ALA A 201 -35.15 9.32 -3.51
C ALA A 201 -34.57 10.07 -2.30
N ARG A 202 -35.00 11.32 -2.07
CA ARG A 202 -34.44 12.26 -1.08
C ARG A 202 -34.18 11.64 0.29
N VAL A 203 -35.18 10.98 0.88
CA VAL A 203 -35.06 10.45 2.26
C VAL A 203 -34.01 9.35 2.33
N GLY A 204 -34.02 8.41 1.38
CA GLY A 204 -33.05 7.33 1.32
C GLY A 204 -31.62 7.82 1.08
N LEU A 205 -31.43 8.79 0.18
CA LEU A 205 -30.13 9.39 -0.11
C LEU A 205 -29.56 10.15 1.09
N ILE A 206 -30.37 10.94 1.79
CA ILE A 206 -29.96 11.64 3.01
C ILE A 206 -29.59 10.65 4.11
N ALA A 207 -30.43 9.63 4.34
CA ALA A 207 -30.17 8.62 5.37
C ALA A 207 -28.84 7.90 5.10
N LEU A 208 -28.61 7.43 3.87
CA LEU A 208 -27.36 6.78 3.48
C LEU A 208 -26.15 7.72 3.60
N GLY A 209 -26.32 8.99 3.21
CA GLY A 209 -25.29 10.01 3.38
C GLY A 209 -24.91 10.22 4.84
N VAL A 210 -25.90 10.37 5.73
CA VAL A 210 -25.68 10.58 7.17
C VAL A 210 -24.94 9.40 7.79
N ILE A 211 -25.31 8.16 7.45
CA ILE A 211 -24.60 6.95 7.92
C ILE A 211 -23.13 6.99 7.50
N ASN A 212 -22.85 7.38 6.25
CA ASN A 212 -21.48 7.52 5.76
C ASN A 212 -20.72 8.60 6.54
N ALA A 213 -21.31 9.78 6.77
CA ALA A 213 -20.70 10.86 7.54
C ALA A 213 -20.40 10.48 9.00
N LEU A 214 -21.34 9.79 9.66
CA LEU A 214 -21.15 9.28 11.03
C LEU A 214 -20.02 8.26 11.08
N SER A 215 -20.02 7.28 10.18
CA SER A 215 -18.96 6.26 10.14
C SER A 215 -17.58 6.88 9.85
N ALA A 216 -17.52 7.91 9.00
CA ALA A 216 -16.30 8.65 8.70
C ALA A 216 -15.79 9.41 9.93
N SER A 217 -16.70 10.04 10.68
CA SER A 217 -16.39 10.78 11.90
C SER A 217 -15.87 9.86 13.01
N VAL A 218 -16.44 8.66 13.16
CA VAL A 218 -15.95 7.64 14.10
C VAL A 218 -14.53 7.21 13.74
N MET A 219 -14.28 6.89 12.46
CA MET A 219 -12.94 6.51 11.99
C MET A 219 -11.93 7.65 12.15
N HIS A 220 -12.32 8.88 11.82
CA HIS A 220 -11.45 10.04 11.95
C HIS A 220 -11.00 10.26 13.39
N ARG A 221 -11.94 10.20 14.35
CA ARG A 221 -11.61 10.31 15.79
C ARG A 221 -10.74 9.15 16.28
N ALA A 222 -10.92 7.95 15.74
CA ALA A 222 -10.07 6.81 16.09
C ALA A 222 -8.62 7.02 15.63
N LEU A 223 -8.43 7.54 14.41
CA LEU A 223 -7.10 7.87 13.87
C LEU A 223 -6.43 9.03 14.63
N GLU A 224 -7.19 10.03 15.07
CA GLU A 224 -6.65 11.13 15.89
C GLU A 224 -6.19 10.64 17.27
N ARG A 225 -6.99 9.81 17.94
CA ARG A 225 -6.64 9.23 19.25
C ARG A 225 -5.46 8.27 19.19
N GLY A 226 -5.28 7.57 18.07
CA GLY A 226 -4.11 6.71 17.85
C GLY A 226 -2.82 7.53 17.86
N ARG A 227 -2.84 8.67 17.15
CA ARG A 227 -1.69 9.57 17.04
C ARG A 227 -1.30 10.26 18.35
N ASP A 228 -2.26 10.57 19.22
CA ASP A 228 -1.96 11.21 20.51
C ASP A 228 -1.31 10.24 21.54
N ARG A 229 -1.24 8.94 21.23
CA ARG A 229 -0.68 7.90 22.12
C ARG A 229 0.73 7.43 21.71
N GLU A 230 1.20 7.85 20.54
CA GLU A 230 2.56 7.63 20.03
C GLU A 230 3.47 8.82 20.37
#